data_AF-A0AAW0TJ92-F1
#
_entry.id   AF-A0AAW0TJ92-F1
#
_cell.length_a   1.000
_cell.length_b   1.000
_cell.length_c   1.000
_cell.angle_alpha   90.00
_cell.angle_beta   90.00
_cell.angle_gamma   90.00
#
_symmetry.space_group_name_H-M   'P 1'
#
loop_
_entity.id
_entity.type
_entity.pdbx_description
1 polymer ?
#
loop_
_entity_poly.entity_id
_entity_poly.type
_entity_poly.pdbx_seq_one_letter_code
_entity_poly.pdbx_strand_id
1 'polypeptide(L)'
;MYANPGNPKLNIPPHWHYVSFGCSDLHGDGRVHEQTGPEGPSGFGFELTMRLKREEGEKSPPTWPAAIMQALAKYVFQSESILCVGDHVSWHCPLDNSESRVQHMLMAEDPQLGSVNTPNGSVQFVQIVGVTTEELRAAQHWNGVGVLDIMKRMPSAGGLWLVTDMRRGESIYELEPSVAEEVENGIESEGSNLSGVSSRIVWAETEMGGTLAPLSAHSPKTQTELESESMPRITHVESEQIKTTLQKGLLQGGKSCSTQGKEASEANVEGNVATSDSAELFVTRRLESLHLTINLESGALLPLALRGRLKHGRHFTFKSVVDVSAVTLVSPAVAGAFVDATCPYAVRGPWLQVFIPDDFLPTLVEDLADLADPDEVSLPTTFRWPNRKLTITIVAEET
;
A
#
# COMPACT_ATOMS: atom_id res chain seq x y z
N MET A 1 7.86 26.95 -14.80
CA MET A 1 8.11 26.03 -15.93
C MET A 1 9.38 26.49 -16.60
N TYR A 2 10.41 25.66 -16.64
CA TYR A 2 11.76 26.00 -17.09
C TYR A 2 12.16 25.15 -18.30
N ALA A 3 12.85 25.75 -19.26
CA ALA A 3 13.50 25.02 -20.34
C ALA A 3 14.84 24.48 -19.83
N ASN A 4 15.03 23.16 -19.87
CA ASN A 4 16.30 22.53 -19.51
C ASN A 4 16.92 21.88 -20.76
N PRO A 5 18.13 22.28 -21.18
CA PRO A 5 18.78 21.71 -22.37
C PRO A 5 19.21 20.24 -22.18
N GLY A 6 19.15 19.71 -20.95
CA GLY A 6 19.66 18.39 -20.63
C GLY A 6 21.18 18.33 -20.62
N ASN A 7 21.72 17.11 -20.69
CA ASN A 7 23.15 16.85 -20.78
C ASN A 7 23.40 15.57 -21.60
N PRO A 8 23.76 15.71 -22.89
CA PRO A 8 24.00 14.57 -23.77
C PRO A 8 25.11 13.62 -23.28
N LYS A 9 26.12 14.13 -22.55
CA LYS A 9 27.21 13.29 -22.01
C LYS A 9 26.75 12.34 -20.92
N LEU A 10 25.63 12.66 -20.26
CA LEU A 10 25.02 11.86 -19.21
C LEU A 10 23.71 11.20 -19.68
N ASN A 11 23.43 11.21 -20.99
CA ASN A 11 22.17 10.73 -21.56
C ASN A 11 20.92 11.39 -20.96
N ILE A 12 21.02 12.65 -20.55
CA ILE A 12 19.89 13.44 -20.04
C ILE A 12 19.30 14.21 -21.23
N PRO A 13 18.05 13.92 -21.66
CA PRO A 13 17.45 14.60 -22.80
C PRO A 13 17.06 16.05 -22.45
N PRO A 14 16.93 16.94 -23.46
CA PRO A 14 16.24 18.20 -23.29
C PRO A 14 14.82 17.98 -22.76
N HIS A 15 14.40 18.79 -21.79
CA HIS A 15 13.12 18.61 -21.11
C HIS A 15 12.59 19.93 -20.55
N TRP A 16 11.31 19.94 -20.22
CA TRP A 16 10.65 20.98 -19.44
C TRP A 16 10.67 20.59 -17.95
N HIS A 17 11.08 21.51 -17.08
CA HIS A 17 11.12 21.32 -15.63
C HIS A 17 10.05 22.19 -14.96
N TYR A 18 9.11 21.53 -14.29
CA TYR A 18 8.01 22.15 -13.57
C TYR A 18 8.34 22.18 -12.09
N VAL A 19 8.02 23.27 -11.41
CA VAL A 19 8.20 23.46 -9.96
C VAL A 19 6.93 24.13 -9.46
N SER A 20 6.27 23.54 -8.47
CA SER A 20 5.11 24.13 -7.81
C SER A 20 5.52 25.15 -6.75
N PHE A 21 4.56 25.98 -6.36
CA PHE A 21 4.64 26.85 -5.21
C PHE A 21 3.26 26.85 -4.54
N GLY A 22 3.17 26.36 -3.31
CA GLY A 22 1.96 26.39 -2.48
C GLY A 22 1.82 25.22 -1.51
N CYS A 23 2.53 24.10 -1.72
CA CYS A 23 2.59 23.02 -0.73
C CYS A 23 3.44 23.43 0.48
N SER A 24 4.47 24.25 0.25
CA SER A 24 5.21 24.93 1.30
C SER A 24 4.52 26.22 1.77
N ASP A 25 4.90 26.73 2.93
CA ASP A 25 4.43 28.03 3.40
C ASP A 25 5.19 29.18 2.75
N LEU A 26 4.58 29.74 1.70
CA LEU A 26 5.12 30.85 0.93
C LEU A 26 5.06 32.20 1.66
N HIS A 27 4.16 32.34 2.65
CA HIS A 27 3.76 33.65 3.16
C HIS A 27 4.10 33.86 4.64
N GLY A 28 4.08 32.81 5.47
CA GLY A 28 4.46 32.92 6.88
C GLY A 28 3.44 33.69 7.73
N ASP A 29 2.20 33.88 7.26
CA ASP A 29 1.21 34.76 7.89
C ASP A 29 -0.11 34.06 8.28
N GLY A 30 -0.15 32.72 8.24
CA GLY A 30 -1.31 31.95 8.68
C GLY A 30 -2.46 31.89 7.67
N ARG A 31 -2.30 32.41 6.45
CA ARG A 31 -3.41 32.49 5.48
C ARG A 31 -3.82 31.16 4.84
N VAL A 32 -2.89 30.19 4.81
CA VAL A 32 -3.08 28.85 4.22
C VAL A 32 -2.50 27.80 5.16
N HIS A 33 -1.24 27.98 5.58
CA HIS A 33 -0.54 27.07 6.48
C HIS A 33 -0.44 27.68 7.88
N GLU A 34 -0.48 26.83 8.91
CA GLU A 34 -0.19 27.26 10.28
C GLU A 34 1.27 27.70 10.42
N GLN A 35 1.52 28.74 11.22
CA GLN A 35 2.87 29.28 11.41
C GLN A 35 3.69 28.37 12.33
N THR A 36 4.68 27.70 11.76
CA THR A 36 5.60 26.80 12.49
C THR A 36 6.96 27.46 12.82
N GLY A 37 7.32 28.53 12.10
CA GLY A 37 8.61 29.21 12.26
C GLY A 37 9.75 28.54 11.46
N PRO A 38 11.02 28.91 11.68
CA PRO A 38 12.14 28.38 10.90
C PRO A 38 12.55 26.95 11.30
N GLU A 39 12.13 26.50 12.48
CA GLU A 39 12.42 25.17 13.01
C GLU A 39 11.31 24.20 12.58
N GLY A 40 11.63 23.26 11.70
CA GLY A 40 10.69 22.27 11.18
C GLY A 40 10.32 22.49 9.69
N PRO A 41 9.31 21.75 9.18
CA PRO A 41 8.89 21.86 7.79
C PRO A 41 8.11 23.16 7.54
N SER A 42 8.30 23.74 6.36
CA SER A 42 7.50 24.86 5.87
C SER A 42 6.22 24.35 5.21
N GLY A 43 5.05 24.67 5.78
CA GLY A 43 3.78 24.10 5.33
C GLY A 43 3.83 22.57 5.40
N PHE A 44 3.58 21.89 4.28
CA PHE A 44 3.77 20.43 4.19
C PHE A 44 5.24 19.98 4.08
N GLY A 45 6.20 20.91 4.02
CA GLY A 45 7.63 20.63 4.00
C GLY A 45 8.20 20.24 2.62
N PHE A 46 7.40 20.35 1.56
CA PHE A 46 7.84 20.02 0.21
C PHE A 46 7.18 20.87 -0.88
N GLU A 47 7.80 20.88 -2.06
CA GLU A 47 7.19 21.28 -3.33
C GLU A 47 7.31 20.16 -4.36
N LEU A 48 6.33 20.07 -5.25
CA LEU A 48 6.34 19.13 -6.36
C LEU A 48 7.22 19.65 -7.50
N THR A 49 7.93 18.73 -8.15
CA THR A 49 8.58 18.99 -9.43
C THR A 49 8.18 17.95 -10.46
N MET A 50 8.39 18.24 -11.74
CA MET A 50 8.22 17.25 -12.81
C MET A 50 9.18 17.55 -13.95
N ARG A 51 9.75 16.51 -14.56
CA ARG A 51 10.58 16.62 -15.76
C ARG A 51 9.88 15.91 -16.91
N LEU A 52 9.47 16.68 -17.91
CA LEU A 52 8.80 16.16 -19.10
C LEU A 52 9.72 16.30 -20.30
N LYS A 53 10.07 15.19 -20.95
CA LYS A 53 10.90 15.19 -22.17
C LYS A 53 10.30 16.16 -23.20
N ARG A 54 11.16 17.00 -23.77
CA ARG A 54 10.75 17.98 -24.78
C ARG A 54 10.62 17.30 -26.12
N GLU A 55 9.47 17.47 -26.76
CA GLU A 55 9.20 16.91 -28.09
C GLU A 55 9.86 17.75 -29.20
N GLU A 56 10.12 17.11 -30.34
CA GLU A 56 10.69 17.82 -31.48
C GLU A 56 9.73 18.91 -31.97
N GLY A 57 10.25 20.13 -32.13
CA GLY A 57 9.45 21.29 -32.56
C GLY A 57 8.70 22.04 -31.46
N GLU A 58 8.64 21.53 -30.22
CA GLU A 58 8.04 22.28 -29.10
C GLU A 58 8.88 23.52 -28.76
N LYS A 59 8.25 24.70 -28.78
CA LYS A 59 8.90 25.99 -28.44
C LYS A 59 8.59 26.48 -27.03
N SER A 60 7.51 26.00 -26.44
CA SER A 60 7.01 26.38 -25.11
C SER A 60 6.59 25.13 -24.34
N PRO A 61 6.72 25.13 -23.00
CA PRO A 61 6.30 24.00 -22.19
C PRO A 61 4.78 23.78 -22.29
N PRO A 62 4.30 22.54 -22.44
CA PRO A 62 2.88 22.25 -22.33
C PRO A 62 2.39 22.53 -20.90
N THR A 63 1.12 22.89 -20.75
CA THR A 63 0.55 23.34 -19.46
C THR A 63 -0.14 22.23 -18.67
N TRP A 64 -0.45 21.08 -19.29
CA TRP A 64 -1.14 19.96 -18.63
C TRP A 64 -0.42 19.43 -17.37
N PRO A 65 0.92 19.46 -17.22
CA PRO A 65 1.56 19.02 -15.97
C PRO A 65 1.13 19.84 -14.76
N ALA A 66 0.79 21.12 -14.96
CA ALA A 66 0.26 21.95 -13.89
C ALA A 66 -1.08 21.41 -13.35
N ALA A 67 -1.93 20.81 -14.19
CA ALA A 67 -3.19 20.22 -13.76
C ALA A 67 -2.96 18.97 -12.87
N ILE A 68 -1.97 18.13 -13.23
CA ILE A 68 -1.55 16.98 -12.41
C ILE A 68 -1.02 17.45 -11.05
N MET A 69 -0.09 18.42 -11.04
CA MET A 69 0.47 18.96 -9.80
C MET A 69 -0.61 19.58 -8.90
N GLN A 70 -1.60 20.28 -9.49
CA GLN A 70 -2.74 20.82 -8.76
C GLN A 70 -3.64 19.74 -8.16
N ALA A 71 -3.86 18.64 -8.89
CA ALA A 71 -4.67 17.53 -8.38
C ALA A 71 -3.97 16.79 -7.22
N LEU A 72 -2.66 16.57 -7.33
CA LEU A 72 -1.86 16.00 -6.24
C LEU A 72 -1.82 16.93 -5.03
N ALA A 73 -1.63 18.24 -5.23
CA ALA A 73 -1.70 19.20 -4.14
C ALA A 73 -3.07 19.16 -3.45
N LYS A 74 -4.19 19.18 -4.19
CA LYS A 74 -5.53 19.04 -3.61
C LYS A 74 -5.69 17.78 -2.76
N TYR A 75 -5.17 16.64 -3.23
CA TYR A 75 -5.17 15.40 -2.45
C TYR A 75 -4.43 15.56 -1.12
N VAL A 76 -3.23 16.14 -1.13
CA VAL A 76 -2.42 16.39 0.08
C VAL A 76 -3.16 17.32 1.05
N PHE A 77 -3.73 18.43 0.55
CA PHE A 77 -4.49 19.37 1.37
C PHE A 77 -5.78 18.77 1.97
N GLN A 78 -6.41 17.81 1.28
CA GLN A 78 -7.66 17.19 1.74
C GLN A 78 -7.44 16.02 2.71
N SER A 79 -6.34 15.28 2.52
CA SER A 79 -6.05 14.05 3.26
C SER A 79 -4.99 14.22 4.34
N GLU A 80 -4.27 15.35 4.34
CA GLU A 80 -3.07 15.61 5.15
C GLU A 80 -1.96 14.56 4.96
N SER A 81 -2.05 13.73 3.91
CA SER A 81 -1.08 12.70 3.58
C SER A 81 0.02 13.31 2.72
N ILE A 82 1.20 13.48 3.30
CA ILE A 82 2.39 14.02 2.65
C ILE A 82 2.96 12.98 1.67
N LEU A 83 3.43 13.44 0.50
CA LEU A 83 4.11 12.62 -0.50
C LEU A 83 5.62 12.60 -0.22
N CYS A 84 6.16 11.40 -0.02
CA CYS A 84 7.56 11.16 0.28
C CYS A 84 8.28 10.46 -0.88
N VAL A 85 9.62 10.51 -0.87
CA VAL A 85 10.43 9.76 -1.84
C VAL A 85 10.18 8.26 -1.70
N GLY A 86 9.94 7.58 -2.82
CA GLY A 86 9.57 6.16 -2.88
C GLY A 86 8.06 5.90 -2.85
N ASP A 87 7.23 6.92 -2.59
CA ASP A 87 5.79 6.79 -2.68
C ASP A 87 5.32 6.62 -4.13
N HIS A 88 4.14 6.05 -4.28
CA HIS A 88 3.48 5.87 -5.56
C HIS A 88 2.08 6.47 -5.53
N VAL A 89 1.61 6.90 -6.71
CA VAL A 89 0.24 7.38 -6.91
C VAL A 89 -0.38 6.60 -8.06
N SER A 90 -1.39 5.80 -7.73
CA SER A 90 -2.19 5.05 -8.70
C SER A 90 -3.17 6.00 -9.41
N TRP A 91 -2.85 6.37 -10.65
CA TRP A 91 -3.61 7.38 -11.39
C TRP A 91 -4.61 6.79 -12.41
N HIS A 92 -4.30 5.63 -13.01
CA HIS A 92 -5.22 4.84 -13.86
C HIS A 92 -5.73 5.54 -15.13
N CYS A 93 -5.05 6.59 -15.57
CA CYS A 93 -5.26 7.18 -16.89
C CYS A 93 -3.96 7.82 -17.41
N PRO A 94 -3.80 8.01 -18.72
CA PRO A 94 -2.63 8.69 -19.27
C PRO A 94 -2.47 10.10 -18.69
N LEU A 95 -1.29 10.44 -18.18
CA LEU A 95 -1.08 11.68 -17.41
C LEU A 95 -1.39 12.96 -18.22
N ASP A 96 -1.25 12.90 -19.55
CA ASP A 96 -1.52 13.99 -20.48
C ASP A 96 -2.89 13.88 -21.18
N ASN A 97 -3.74 12.93 -20.75
CA ASN A 97 -5.01 12.57 -21.40
C ASN A 97 -4.87 12.13 -22.87
N SER A 98 -3.69 11.64 -23.27
CA SER A 98 -3.49 10.97 -24.56
C SER A 98 -3.80 9.47 -24.46
N GLU A 99 -3.23 8.67 -25.37
CA GLU A 99 -3.25 7.19 -25.34
C GLU A 99 -1.91 6.62 -24.81
N SER A 100 -1.18 7.40 -23.99
CA SER A 100 0.11 6.96 -23.45
C SER A 100 -0.01 5.74 -22.53
N ARG A 101 1.00 4.88 -22.54
CA ARG A 101 1.15 3.79 -21.56
C ARG A 101 1.58 4.30 -20.17
N VAL A 102 2.05 5.55 -20.07
CA VAL A 102 2.42 6.18 -18.80
C VAL A 102 1.16 6.67 -18.08
N GLN A 103 0.73 5.92 -17.06
CA GLN A 103 -0.59 6.07 -16.44
C GLN A 103 -0.56 6.20 -14.92
N HIS A 104 0.62 6.20 -14.31
CA HIS A 104 0.81 6.28 -12.86
C HIS A 104 2.05 7.12 -12.53
N MET A 105 2.29 7.36 -11.24
CA MET A 105 3.40 8.19 -10.80
C MET A 105 4.18 7.55 -9.65
N LEU A 106 5.50 7.71 -9.65
CA LEU A 106 6.38 7.51 -8.50
C LEU A 106 6.95 8.84 -8.05
N MET A 107 7.21 8.95 -6.75
CA MET A 107 7.78 10.13 -6.11
C MET A 107 9.28 9.93 -5.91
N ALA A 108 10.10 10.78 -6.51
CA ALA A 108 11.56 10.74 -6.43
C ALA A 108 12.10 12.02 -5.78
N GLU A 109 13.35 12.00 -5.33
CA GLU A 109 14.07 13.23 -4.99
C GLU A 109 14.41 13.99 -6.28
N ASP A 110 14.19 15.32 -6.32
CA ASP A 110 14.63 16.13 -7.46
C ASP A 110 16.17 16.15 -7.52
N PRO A 111 16.80 15.68 -8.62
CA PRO A 111 18.25 15.50 -8.70
C PRO A 111 19.04 16.81 -8.75
N GLN A 112 18.38 17.98 -8.83
CA GLN A 112 19.05 19.28 -8.93
C GLN A 112 18.75 20.23 -7.78
N LEU A 113 17.59 20.14 -7.13
CA LEU A 113 17.13 21.17 -6.19
C LEU A 113 17.46 20.84 -4.72
N GLY A 114 17.54 19.57 -4.34
CA GLY A 114 17.83 19.15 -2.96
C GLY A 114 16.80 19.68 -1.95
N SER A 115 17.29 20.22 -0.82
CA SER A 115 16.47 20.84 0.22
C SER A 115 16.89 22.29 0.45
N VAL A 116 15.92 23.16 0.73
CA VAL A 116 16.12 24.59 0.97
C VAL A 116 15.55 24.97 2.34
N ASN A 117 16.33 25.72 3.12
CA ASN A 117 15.84 26.33 4.35
C ASN A 117 15.27 27.72 4.05
N THR A 118 14.05 27.97 4.51
CA THR A 118 13.35 29.24 4.38
C THR A 118 13.10 29.86 5.76
N PRO A 119 12.69 31.13 5.84
CA PRO A 119 12.25 31.71 7.12
C PRO A 119 11.05 30.98 7.75
N ASN A 120 10.28 30.24 6.95
CA ASN A 120 9.07 29.54 7.36
C ASN A 120 9.30 28.03 7.55
N GLY A 121 10.55 27.56 7.54
CA GLY A 121 10.92 26.14 7.69
C GLY A 121 11.63 25.55 6.46
N SER A 122 11.91 24.25 6.50
CA SER A 122 12.59 23.51 5.44
C SER A 122 11.61 23.07 4.33
N VAL A 123 12.12 23.03 3.09
CA VAL A 123 11.37 22.60 1.90
C VAL A 123 12.23 21.63 1.10
N GLN A 124 11.71 20.43 0.88
CA GLN A 124 12.27 19.44 -0.04
C GLN A 124 11.57 19.49 -1.40
N PHE A 125 12.24 19.01 -2.46
CA PHE A 125 11.66 18.95 -3.79
C PHE A 125 11.40 17.49 -4.19
N VAL A 126 10.11 17.15 -4.34
CA VAL A 126 9.65 15.81 -4.69
C VAL A 126 9.26 15.77 -6.17
N GLN A 127 10.05 15.05 -6.95
CA GLN A 127 9.85 14.90 -8.39
C GLN A 127 8.82 13.81 -8.69
N ILE A 128 7.81 14.19 -9.46
CA ILE A 128 6.85 13.29 -10.09
C ILE A 128 7.52 12.60 -11.27
N VAL A 129 7.53 11.27 -11.26
CA VAL A 129 8.04 10.42 -12.34
C VAL A 129 6.89 9.59 -12.90
N GLY A 130 6.57 9.75 -14.17
CA GLY A 130 5.52 8.97 -14.83
C GLY A 130 5.97 7.53 -15.08
N VAL A 131 5.15 6.56 -14.66
CA VAL A 131 5.41 5.13 -14.80
C VAL A 131 4.25 4.37 -15.48
N THR A 132 4.57 3.21 -16.03
CA THR A 132 3.59 2.25 -16.58
C THR A 132 2.89 1.49 -15.46
N THR A 133 1.84 0.73 -15.78
CA THR A 133 1.11 -0.09 -14.80
C THR A 133 1.99 -1.19 -14.23
N GLU A 134 2.85 -1.80 -15.04
CA GLU A 134 3.78 -2.86 -14.65
C GLU A 134 4.82 -2.34 -13.64
N GLU A 135 5.34 -1.14 -13.88
CA GLU A 135 6.28 -0.47 -12.96
C GLU A 135 5.63 -0.04 -11.65
N LEU A 136 4.38 0.42 -11.69
CA LEU A 136 3.61 0.66 -10.47
C LEU A 136 3.47 -0.62 -9.66
N ARG A 137 3.11 -1.75 -10.31
CA ARG A 137 3.00 -3.04 -9.63
C ARG A 137 4.33 -3.44 -9.02
N ALA A 138 5.44 -3.27 -9.74
CA ALA A 138 6.78 -3.52 -9.21
C ALA A 138 7.05 -2.73 -7.92
N ALA A 139 6.72 -1.44 -7.91
CA ALA A 139 6.92 -0.56 -6.76
C ALA A 139 6.03 -0.93 -5.57
N GLN A 140 4.81 -1.40 -5.84
CA GLN A 140 3.88 -1.89 -4.82
C GLN A 140 4.34 -3.22 -4.21
N HIS A 141 4.82 -4.16 -5.03
CA HIS A 141 5.26 -5.48 -4.57
C HIS A 141 6.63 -5.43 -3.87
N TRP A 142 7.56 -4.60 -4.35
CA TRP A 142 8.87 -4.40 -3.73
C TRP A 142 8.90 -3.09 -2.94
N ASN A 143 9.47 -2.04 -3.51
CA ASN A 143 9.42 -0.68 -3.01
C ASN A 143 9.69 0.33 -4.15
N GLY A 144 9.21 1.57 -4.02
CA GLY A 144 9.37 2.58 -5.07
C GLY A 144 10.80 3.03 -5.29
N VAL A 145 11.65 3.05 -4.25
CA VAL A 145 13.06 3.48 -4.36
C VAL A 145 13.84 2.54 -5.28
N GLY A 146 13.70 1.24 -5.11
CA GLY A 146 14.34 0.23 -5.94
C GLY A 146 13.91 0.32 -7.41
N VAL A 147 12.62 0.54 -7.68
CA VAL A 147 12.13 0.76 -9.05
C VAL A 147 12.69 2.04 -9.65
N LEU A 148 12.77 3.13 -8.88
CA LEU A 148 13.40 4.38 -9.33
C LEU A 148 14.88 4.17 -9.65
N ASP A 149 15.61 3.35 -8.88
CA ASP A 149 17.02 3.05 -9.13
C ASP A 149 17.25 2.19 -10.38
N ILE A 150 16.31 1.29 -10.70
CA ILE A 150 16.28 0.60 -12.00
C ILE A 150 16.07 1.63 -13.13
N MET A 151 15.05 2.49 -13.03
CA MET A 151 14.76 3.50 -14.04
C MET A 151 15.92 4.48 -14.27
N LYS A 152 16.67 4.85 -13.22
CA LYS A 152 17.85 5.73 -13.32
C LYS A 152 18.95 5.16 -14.22
N ARG A 153 19.08 3.83 -14.29
CA ARG A 153 20.07 3.14 -15.13
C ARG A 153 19.64 3.03 -16.59
N MET A 154 18.37 3.32 -16.90
CA MET A 154 17.77 3.14 -18.23
C MET A 154 17.40 4.48 -18.87
N PRO A 155 18.17 4.98 -19.85
CA PRO A 155 17.86 6.25 -20.52
C PRO A 155 16.47 6.30 -21.16
N SER A 156 15.96 5.16 -21.64
CA SER A 156 14.63 5.03 -22.26
C SER A 156 13.47 5.05 -21.25
N ALA A 157 13.70 4.71 -19.99
CA ALA A 157 12.68 4.72 -18.93
C ALA A 157 12.67 6.02 -18.09
N GLY A 158 13.78 6.76 -18.11
CA GLY A 158 13.88 8.09 -17.49
C GLY A 158 15.32 8.56 -17.30
N GLY A 159 16.26 7.63 -17.19
CA GLY A 159 17.69 7.89 -17.02
C GLY A 159 18.01 8.59 -15.71
N LEU A 160 19.25 9.08 -15.58
CA LEU A 160 19.80 9.60 -14.32
C LEU A 160 18.93 10.68 -13.65
N TRP A 161 18.18 11.45 -14.44
CA TRP A 161 17.28 12.51 -13.93
C TRP A 161 15.80 12.15 -13.95
N LEU A 162 15.46 10.88 -14.26
CA LEU A 162 14.10 10.37 -14.25
C LEU A 162 13.14 11.24 -15.07
N VAL A 163 13.56 11.61 -16.28
CA VAL A 163 12.76 12.44 -17.19
C VAL A 163 11.62 11.60 -17.74
N THR A 164 10.39 12.03 -17.51
CA THR A 164 9.20 11.34 -18.01
C THR A 164 9.04 11.57 -19.51
N ASP A 165 8.93 10.49 -20.28
CA ASP A 165 8.61 10.49 -21.70
C ASP A 165 7.21 9.90 -21.91
N MET A 166 6.23 10.74 -22.29
CA MET A 166 4.86 10.30 -22.53
C MET A 166 4.72 9.45 -23.82
N ARG A 167 5.75 9.38 -24.66
CA ARG A 167 5.78 8.52 -25.87
C ARG A 167 6.39 7.16 -25.63
N ARG A 168 6.84 6.89 -24.40
CA ARG A 168 7.40 5.60 -24.02
C ARG A 168 6.35 4.49 -24.18
N GLY A 169 6.65 3.53 -25.06
CA GLY A 169 5.80 2.36 -25.33
C GLY A 169 6.15 1.12 -24.53
N GLU A 170 7.36 1.06 -23.94
CA GLU A 170 7.91 -0.10 -23.25
C GLU A 170 8.14 0.19 -21.75
N SER A 171 7.83 -0.78 -20.91
CA SER A 171 8.14 -0.81 -19.48
C SER A 171 9.60 -1.22 -19.24
N ILE A 172 10.11 -1.01 -18.02
CA ILE A 172 11.45 -1.48 -17.62
C ILE A 172 11.66 -2.98 -17.83
N TYR A 173 10.61 -3.81 -17.73
CA TYR A 173 10.68 -5.26 -17.93
C TYR A 173 10.87 -5.66 -19.39
N GLU A 174 10.25 -4.92 -20.32
CA GLU A 174 10.39 -5.18 -21.76
C GLU A 174 11.72 -4.64 -22.28
N LEU A 175 12.17 -3.51 -21.73
CA LEU A 175 13.48 -2.94 -22.04
C LEU A 175 14.62 -3.85 -21.57
N GLU A 176 14.50 -4.42 -20.38
CA GLU A 176 15.51 -5.29 -19.79
C GLU A 176 14.86 -6.44 -18.99
N PRO A 177 14.80 -7.67 -19.56
CA PRO A 177 14.16 -8.81 -18.89
C PRO A 177 14.76 -9.21 -17.54
N SER A 178 16.05 -8.92 -17.29
CA SER A 178 16.73 -9.18 -16.00
C SER A 178 16.13 -8.39 -14.84
N VAL A 179 15.33 -7.35 -15.09
CA VAL A 179 14.64 -6.59 -14.05
C VAL A 179 13.70 -7.48 -13.22
N ALA A 180 13.09 -8.51 -13.81
CA ALA A 180 12.23 -9.43 -13.07
C ALA A 180 13.00 -10.13 -11.93
N GLU A 181 14.19 -10.63 -12.24
CA GLU A 181 15.07 -11.25 -11.25
C GLU A 181 15.59 -10.23 -10.23
N GLU A 182 15.89 -9.00 -10.66
CA GLU A 182 16.34 -7.94 -9.76
C GLU A 182 15.26 -7.54 -8.74
N VAL A 183 14.01 -7.40 -9.18
CA VAL A 183 12.88 -7.09 -8.29
C VAL A 183 12.64 -8.22 -7.30
N GLU A 184 12.68 -9.49 -7.74
CA GLU A 184 12.51 -10.64 -6.85
C GLU A 184 13.64 -10.73 -5.81
N ASN A 185 14.89 -10.54 -6.24
CA ASN A 185 16.04 -10.49 -5.32
C ASN A 185 15.94 -9.31 -4.34
N GLY A 186 15.40 -8.17 -4.79
CA GLY A 186 15.11 -7.02 -3.95
C GLY A 186 14.07 -7.35 -2.88
N ILE A 187 12.96 -7.99 -3.23
CA ILE A 187 11.93 -8.44 -2.29
C ILE A 187 12.52 -9.43 -1.28
N GLU A 188 13.34 -10.37 -1.75
CA GLU A 188 13.96 -11.37 -0.90
C GLU A 188 14.90 -10.75 0.15
N SER A 189 15.68 -9.75 -0.24
CA SER A 189 16.72 -9.14 0.59
C SER A 189 16.24 -7.95 1.44
N GLU A 190 15.32 -7.14 0.95
CA GLU A 190 14.84 -5.90 1.59
C GLU A 190 13.40 -5.98 2.10
N GLY A 191 12.65 -6.97 1.60
CA GLY A 191 11.23 -7.15 1.86
C GLY A 191 10.34 -6.29 0.97
N SER A 192 9.04 -6.39 1.25
CA SER A 192 7.95 -5.74 0.52
C SER A 192 7.32 -4.61 1.34
N ASN A 193 6.95 -3.53 0.66
CA ASN A 193 6.13 -2.46 1.23
C ASN A 193 4.62 -2.75 1.16
N LEU A 194 4.18 -3.81 0.47
CA LEU A 194 2.77 -4.21 0.41
C LEU A 194 2.32 -4.75 1.77
N SER A 195 1.58 -3.95 2.54
CA SER A 195 1.10 -4.33 3.87
C SER A 195 -0.17 -5.19 3.84
N GLY A 196 -0.88 -5.20 2.72
CA GLY A 196 -2.09 -5.96 2.56
C GLY A 196 -2.80 -5.69 1.23
N VAL A 197 -3.84 -6.48 0.97
CA VAL A 197 -4.66 -6.41 -0.23
C VAL A 197 -6.13 -6.63 0.08
N SER A 198 -6.99 -6.12 -0.79
CA SER A 198 -8.39 -6.52 -0.84
C SER A 198 -8.49 -7.90 -1.50
N SER A 199 -9.27 -8.81 -0.93
CA SER A 199 -9.28 -10.22 -1.31
C SER A 199 -10.67 -10.85 -1.13
N ARG A 200 -10.98 -11.88 -1.91
CA ARG A 200 -12.06 -12.80 -1.58
C ARG A 200 -11.50 -13.89 -0.67
N ILE A 201 -11.60 -13.64 0.64
CA ILE A 201 -11.12 -14.53 1.68
C ILE A 201 -12.24 -14.83 2.68
N VAL A 202 -12.38 -16.11 3.02
CA VAL A 202 -13.30 -16.58 4.06
C VAL A 202 -12.51 -17.50 5.00
N TRP A 203 -12.89 -17.52 6.27
CA TRP A 203 -12.28 -18.39 7.27
C TRP A 203 -13.33 -19.13 8.08
N ALA A 204 -12.98 -20.34 8.53
CA ALA A 204 -13.81 -21.15 9.42
C ALA A 204 -12.94 -21.88 10.44
N GLU A 205 -13.53 -22.19 11.61
CA GLU A 205 -12.92 -23.09 12.58
C GLU A 205 -13.21 -24.54 12.15
N THR A 206 -12.17 -25.36 12.01
CA THR A 206 -12.30 -26.72 11.50
C THR A 206 -12.65 -27.68 12.65
N GLU A 207 -13.81 -28.33 12.58
CA GLU A 207 -14.11 -29.44 13.51
C GLU A 207 -13.21 -30.64 13.21
N MET A 208 -12.41 -31.06 14.21
CA MET A 208 -11.57 -32.26 14.11
C MET A 208 -12.46 -33.51 13.96
N GLY A 209 -12.62 -34.02 12.74
CA GLY A 209 -13.23 -35.32 12.45
C GLY A 209 -14.35 -35.37 11.41
N GLY A 210 -14.76 -34.25 10.82
CA GLY A 210 -15.80 -34.23 9.78
C GLY A 210 -15.24 -34.40 8.37
N THR A 211 -15.58 -35.49 7.68
CA THR A 211 -15.52 -35.55 6.21
C THR A 211 -16.31 -34.36 5.64
N LEU A 212 -15.67 -33.52 4.82
CA LEU A 212 -16.37 -32.46 4.07
C LEU A 212 -17.53 -33.09 3.29
N ALA A 213 -18.77 -32.78 3.67
CA ALA A 213 -19.91 -33.06 2.81
C ALA A 213 -19.77 -32.18 1.56
N PRO A 214 -19.97 -32.72 0.35
CA PRO A 214 -19.99 -31.89 -0.85
C PRO A 214 -21.11 -30.87 -0.72
N LEU A 215 -20.84 -29.64 -1.14
CA LEU A 215 -21.82 -28.57 -1.28
C LEU A 215 -23.02 -29.09 -2.11
N SER A 216 -24.05 -29.58 -1.44
CA SER A 216 -25.29 -29.98 -2.09
C SER A 216 -26.16 -28.74 -2.22
N ALA A 217 -26.53 -28.42 -3.45
CA ALA A 217 -27.43 -27.36 -3.82
C ALA A 217 -28.75 -27.46 -3.04
N HIS A 218 -28.94 -26.57 -2.05
CA HIS A 218 -30.27 -26.33 -1.51
C HIS A 218 -31.01 -25.32 -2.39
N SER A 219 -31.80 -25.86 -3.32
CA SER A 219 -32.90 -25.15 -3.98
C SER A 219 -33.83 -24.51 -2.93
N PRO A 220 -34.27 -23.26 -3.12
CA PRO A 220 -35.09 -22.55 -2.13
C PRO A 220 -36.54 -23.05 -2.18
N LYS A 221 -37.07 -23.47 -1.02
CA LYS A 221 -38.52 -23.61 -0.84
C LYS A 221 -39.09 -22.27 -0.35
N THR A 222 -40.03 -21.79 -1.15
CA THR A 222 -40.88 -20.63 -0.99
C THR A 222 -41.64 -20.65 0.33
N GLN A 223 -41.60 -19.54 1.09
CA GLN A 223 -42.77 -19.03 1.79
C GLN A 223 -42.65 -17.52 1.99
N THR A 224 -43.77 -16.90 1.67
CA THR A 224 -44.04 -15.49 1.40
C THR A 224 -44.26 -14.69 2.69
N GLU A 225 -44.06 -13.37 2.59
CA GLU A 225 -44.63 -12.30 3.42
C GLU A 225 -44.09 -12.09 4.85
N LEU A 226 -43.10 -11.19 4.97
CA LEU A 226 -43.14 -10.01 5.86
C LEU A 226 -42.15 -8.97 5.31
N GLU A 227 -42.69 -7.80 4.97
CA GLU A 227 -41.99 -6.70 4.31
C GLU A 227 -41.07 -5.92 5.26
N SER A 228 -40.02 -5.35 4.64
CA SER A 228 -39.29 -4.12 4.98
C SER A 228 -38.55 -4.05 6.33
N GLU A 229 -37.28 -4.49 6.33
CA GLU A 229 -36.24 -3.77 7.06
C GLU A 229 -35.00 -3.61 6.16
N SER A 230 -34.59 -2.35 5.98
CA SER A 230 -33.43 -1.94 5.21
C SER A 230 -32.14 -2.51 5.81
N MET A 231 -31.30 -3.12 4.97
CA MET A 231 -29.91 -3.45 5.30
C MET A 231 -29.19 -2.24 5.94
N PRO A 232 -28.45 -2.41 7.04
CA PRO A 232 -27.70 -1.32 7.64
C PRO A 232 -26.55 -0.95 6.69
N ARG A 233 -26.67 0.23 6.05
CA ARG A 233 -25.56 0.86 5.34
C ARG A 233 -24.60 1.41 6.39
N ILE A 234 -23.40 0.83 6.42
CA ILE A 234 -22.27 1.29 7.24
C ILE A 234 -22.01 2.76 6.93
N THR A 235 -21.86 3.56 7.99
CA THR A 235 -21.60 4.99 7.87
C THR A 235 -20.11 5.24 7.64
N HIS A 236 -19.76 6.36 7.00
CA HIS A 236 -18.37 6.77 6.76
C HIS A 236 -17.49 6.74 8.03
N VAL A 237 -18.10 6.95 9.20
CA VAL A 237 -17.46 6.96 10.52
C VAL A 237 -16.93 5.59 10.94
N GLU A 238 -17.67 4.51 10.68
CA GLU A 238 -17.26 3.13 11.02
C GLU A 238 -16.11 2.65 10.13
N SER A 239 -16.08 3.08 8.86
CA SER A 239 -14.98 2.79 7.94
C SER A 239 -13.67 3.45 8.37
N GLU A 240 -13.74 4.69 8.87
CA GLU A 240 -12.59 5.43 9.37
C GLU A 240 -12.11 4.88 10.73
N GLN A 241 -13.00 4.40 11.60
CA GLN A 241 -12.60 3.75 12.87
C GLN A 241 -11.81 2.45 12.65
N ILE A 242 -12.15 1.65 11.64
CA ILE A 242 -11.40 0.45 11.26
C ILE A 242 -10.02 0.85 10.72
N LYS A 243 -9.97 1.84 9.81
CA LYS A 243 -8.71 2.38 9.27
C LYS A 243 -7.81 2.93 10.39
N THR A 244 -8.38 3.63 11.36
CA THR A 244 -7.65 4.20 12.50
C THR A 244 -7.15 3.09 13.44
N THR A 245 -7.93 2.04 13.66
CA THR A 245 -7.54 0.88 14.47
C THR A 245 -6.41 0.07 13.80
N LEU A 246 -6.47 -0.10 12.47
CA LEU A 246 -5.42 -0.72 11.68
C LEU A 246 -4.11 0.11 11.71
N GLN A 247 -4.22 1.44 11.59
CA GLN A 247 -3.05 2.33 11.71
C GLN A 247 -2.47 2.35 13.13
N LYS A 248 -3.31 2.46 14.17
CA LYS A 248 -2.85 2.51 15.57
C LYS A 248 -2.31 1.17 16.09
N GLY A 249 -2.85 0.04 15.62
CA GLY A 249 -2.47 -1.28 16.11
C GLY A 249 -1.14 -1.82 15.56
N LEU A 250 -0.66 -1.33 14.42
CA LEU A 250 0.46 -1.94 13.68
C LEU A 250 1.68 -1.01 13.45
N LEU A 251 1.64 0.25 13.90
CA LEU A 251 2.71 1.25 13.68
C LEU A 251 3.71 1.41 14.84
N GLN A 252 3.55 0.72 15.98
CA GLN A 252 4.54 0.81 17.06
C GLN A 252 5.67 -0.20 16.88
N GLY A 253 6.54 0.03 15.89
CA GLY A 253 7.68 -0.86 15.63
C GLY A 253 8.63 -0.36 14.55
N GLY A 254 9.18 0.86 14.70
CA GLY A 254 10.15 1.40 13.74
C GLY A 254 10.77 2.76 14.14
N LYS A 255 11.62 2.75 15.17
CA LYS A 255 12.67 3.73 15.58
C LYS A 255 12.47 5.26 15.47
N SER A 256 12.46 5.87 16.67
CA SER A 256 13.22 7.03 17.16
C SER A 256 13.23 8.37 16.39
N CYS A 257 12.42 9.31 16.87
CA CYS A 257 12.85 10.70 17.02
C CYS A 257 12.58 11.15 18.47
N SER A 258 13.60 11.69 19.11
CA SER A 258 13.59 12.12 20.51
C SER A 258 12.88 13.46 20.68
N THR A 259 11.83 13.49 21.50
CA THR A 259 11.38 14.72 22.16
C THR A 259 10.96 14.39 23.58
N GLN A 260 11.78 14.79 24.54
CA GLN A 260 11.43 14.84 25.96
C GLN A 260 10.48 16.00 26.22
N GLY A 261 9.44 15.71 27.02
CA GLY A 261 8.87 16.63 28.00
C GLY A 261 7.77 17.58 27.53
N LYS A 262 6.54 17.30 27.95
CA LYS A 262 5.85 18.11 28.99
C LYS A 262 4.50 17.50 29.37
N GLU A 263 4.32 17.35 30.67
CA GLU A 263 3.06 17.10 31.37
C GLU A 263 2.06 18.23 31.14
N ALA A 264 0.78 17.91 30.97
CA ALA A 264 -0.33 18.85 31.20
C ALA A 264 -1.64 18.12 31.56
N SER A 265 -1.91 18.12 32.87
CA SER A 265 -3.21 18.24 33.57
C SER A 265 -4.48 17.59 33.01
N GLU A 266 -4.98 16.65 33.82
CA GLU A 266 -6.37 16.20 33.91
C GLU A 266 -7.36 17.36 34.08
N ALA A 267 -8.47 17.32 33.32
CA ALA A 267 -9.71 17.99 33.67
C ALA A 267 -10.91 17.12 33.26
N ASN A 268 -11.63 16.64 34.28
CA ASN A 268 -12.88 15.90 34.20
C ASN A 268 -13.96 16.65 33.41
N VAL A 269 -14.64 15.95 32.50
CA VAL A 269 -16.03 16.23 32.15
C VAL A 269 -16.79 14.91 32.17
N GLU A 270 -17.60 14.75 33.22
CA GLU A 270 -18.60 13.70 33.35
C GLU A 270 -19.65 13.85 32.24
N GLY A 271 -19.76 12.82 31.40
CA GLY A 271 -20.80 12.68 30.39
C GLY A 271 -21.21 11.22 30.32
N ASN A 272 -22.12 10.84 31.21
CA ASN A 272 -22.64 9.48 31.36
C ASN A 272 -23.57 9.14 30.19
N VAL A 273 -23.07 8.45 29.16
CA VAL A 273 -23.90 7.75 28.17
C VAL A 273 -23.35 6.35 28.04
N ALA A 274 -24.08 5.38 28.58
CA ALA A 274 -23.82 3.96 28.39
C ALA A 274 -24.07 3.59 26.92
N THR A 275 -23.01 3.51 26.11
CA THR A 275 -23.05 2.84 24.81
C THR A 275 -22.77 1.36 25.04
N SER A 276 -23.85 0.60 25.25
CA SER A 276 -23.82 -0.86 25.45
C SER A 276 -23.37 -1.66 24.22
N ASP A 277 -23.18 -1.02 23.05
CA ASP A 277 -22.75 -1.69 21.81
C ASP A 277 -21.23 -1.76 21.61
N SER A 278 -20.44 -1.02 22.39
CA SER A 278 -18.97 -0.97 22.20
C SER A 278 -18.22 -2.14 22.85
N ALA A 279 -18.88 -2.98 23.64
CA ALA A 279 -18.21 -4.01 24.44
C ALA A 279 -17.83 -5.28 23.64
N GLU A 280 -18.56 -5.61 22.57
CA GLU A 280 -18.28 -6.82 21.77
C GLU A 280 -17.05 -6.68 20.87
N LEU A 281 -16.67 -5.45 20.49
CA LEU A 281 -15.50 -5.14 19.65
C LEU A 281 -14.15 -5.44 20.31
N PHE A 282 -14.12 -5.72 21.63
CA PHE A 282 -12.87 -5.96 22.38
C PHE A 282 -12.69 -7.40 22.86
N VAL A 283 -13.72 -8.25 22.76
CA VAL A 283 -13.59 -9.66 23.17
C VAL A 283 -12.76 -10.41 22.14
N THR A 284 -11.64 -10.97 22.60
CA THR A 284 -10.76 -11.79 21.76
C THR A 284 -11.15 -13.26 21.92
N ARG A 285 -11.69 -13.87 20.87
CA ARG A 285 -12.02 -15.31 20.80
C ARG A 285 -10.84 -16.08 20.23
N ARG A 286 -10.35 -17.07 20.97
CA ARG A 286 -9.28 -17.98 20.51
C ARG A 286 -9.88 -19.08 19.65
N LEU A 287 -9.18 -19.48 18.59
CA LEU A 287 -9.59 -20.61 17.75
C LEU A 287 -8.62 -21.79 17.97
N GLU A 288 -9.17 -23.00 18.02
CA GLU A 288 -8.33 -24.20 18.14
C GLU A 288 -7.73 -24.61 16.79
N SER A 289 -8.47 -24.35 15.70
CA SER A 289 -8.10 -24.70 14.33
C SER A 289 -8.56 -23.61 13.36
N LEU A 290 -7.94 -23.57 12.18
CA LEU A 290 -8.23 -22.56 11.17
C LEU A 290 -8.21 -23.15 9.76
N HIS A 291 -9.27 -22.89 9.00
CA HIS A 291 -9.32 -23.12 7.56
C HIS A 291 -9.56 -21.80 6.84
N LEU A 292 -8.57 -21.35 6.06
CA LEU A 292 -8.68 -20.21 5.16
C LEU A 292 -9.05 -20.69 3.75
N THR A 293 -10.02 -20.03 3.12
CA THR A 293 -10.36 -20.21 1.70
C THR A 293 -10.15 -18.90 0.99
N ILE A 294 -9.32 -18.89 -0.06
CA ILE A 294 -8.83 -17.69 -0.73
C ILE A 294 -8.96 -17.88 -2.25
N ASN A 295 -9.40 -16.85 -2.98
CA ASN A 295 -9.38 -16.89 -4.45
C ASN A 295 -7.95 -16.93 -5.00
N LEU A 296 -7.77 -17.44 -6.21
CA LEU A 296 -6.46 -17.59 -6.86
C LEU A 296 -5.65 -16.29 -6.90
N GLU A 297 -6.26 -15.18 -7.33
CA GLU A 297 -5.57 -13.87 -7.44
C GLU A 297 -4.90 -13.45 -6.12
N SER A 298 -5.61 -13.57 -5.00
CA SER A 298 -5.06 -13.24 -3.69
C SER A 298 -4.17 -14.36 -3.12
N GLY A 299 -4.48 -15.62 -3.43
CA GLY A 299 -3.66 -16.77 -3.06
C GLY A 299 -2.25 -16.69 -3.65
N ALA A 300 -2.12 -16.17 -4.87
CA ALA A 300 -0.84 -15.94 -5.54
C ALA A 300 0.05 -14.92 -4.83
N LEU A 301 -0.50 -14.12 -3.90
CA LEU A 301 0.25 -13.17 -3.08
C LEU A 301 0.74 -13.78 -1.75
N LEU A 302 0.38 -15.02 -1.42
CA LEU A 302 0.89 -15.68 -0.22
C LEU A 302 2.43 -15.81 -0.22
N PRO A 303 3.10 -16.23 -1.32
CA PRO A 303 4.56 -16.22 -1.39
C PRO A 303 5.17 -14.86 -1.04
N LEU A 304 4.61 -13.77 -1.59
CA LEU A 304 5.05 -12.40 -1.28
C LEU A 304 4.81 -12.05 0.20
N ALA A 305 3.63 -12.38 0.74
CA ALA A 305 3.30 -12.13 2.13
C ALA A 305 4.27 -12.88 3.07
N LEU A 306 4.69 -14.09 2.73
CA LEU A 306 5.61 -14.87 3.54
C LEU A 306 7.05 -14.37 3.41
N ARG A 307 7.57 -14.30 2.17
CA ARG A 307 8.98 -13.98 1.88
C ARG A 307 9.29 -12.49 1.99
N GLY A 308 8.42 -11.64 1.47
CA GLY A 308 8.59 -10.19 1.47
C GLY A 308 8.16 -9.52 2.77
N ARG A 309 7.30 -10.14 3.60
CA ARG A 309 6.77 -9.49 4.80
C ARG A 309 7.09 -10.24 6.08
N LEU A 310 6.57 -11.46 6.24
CA LEU A 310 6.72 -12.19 7.51
C LEU A 310 8.19 -12.52 7.81
N LYS A 311 8.97 -12.93 6.80
CA LYS A 311 10.42 -13.16 6.92
C LYS A 311 11.18 -11.91 7.38
N HIS A 312 10.66 -10.72 7.07
CA HIS A 312 11.22 -9.42 7.44
C HIS A 312 10.65 -8.87 8.75
N GLY A 313 9.97 -9.70 9.55
CA GLY A 313 9.38 -9.29 10.83
C GLY A 313 8.18 -8.36 10.68
N ARG A 314 7.51 -8.39 9.53
CA ARG A 314 6.34 -7.54 9.22
C ARG A 314 5.06 -8.39 9.22
N HIS A 315 3.92 -7.74 9.09
CA HIS A 315 2.61 -8.37 8.94
C HIS A 315 2.10 -8.28 7.50
N PHE A 316 1.08 -9.06 7.15
CA PHE A 316 0.35 -8.90 5.89
C PHE A 316 -1.15 -9.10 6.11
N THR A 317 -2.00 -8.23 5.55
CA THR A 317 -3.45 -8.28 5.77
C THR A 317 -4.23 -8.52 4.48
N PHE A 318 -5.10 -9.51 4.49
CA PHE A 318 -6.16 -9.69 3.50
C PHE A 318 -7.44 -9.07 4.04
N LYS A 319 -7.97 -8.04 3.36
CA LYS A 319 -9.26 -7.45 3.68
C LYS A 319 -10.32 -8.03 2.76
N SER A 320 -11.38 -8.60 3.32
CA SER A 320 -12.47 -9.16 2.53
C SER A 320 -13.14 -8.08 1.68
N VAL A 321 -13.48 -8.41 0.43
CA VAL A 321 -14.34 -7.60 -0.45
C VAL A 321 -15.82 -7.97 -0.34
N VAL A 322 -16.12 -9.10 0.30
CA VAL A 322 -17.48 -9.66 0.38
C VAL A 322 -18.19 -9.22 1.66
N ASP A 323 -17.43 -9.01 2.73
CA ASP A 323 -17.92 -8.59 4.04
C ASP A 323 -16.91 -7.64 4.72
N VAL A 324 -17.09 -7.41 6.02
CA VAL A 324 -16.19 -6.54 6.82
C VAL A 324 -14.99 -7.29 7.43
N SER A 325 -14.79 -8.56 7.08
CA SER A 325 -13.76 -9.41 7.65
C SER A 325 -12.36 -9.01 7.21
N ALA A 326 -11.38 -9.22 8.09
CA ALA A 326 -9.96 -9.06 7.76
C ALA A 326 -9.15 -10.20 8.37
N VAL A 327 -8.16 -10.70 7.63
CA VAL A 327 -7.22 -11.74 8.06
C VAL A 327 -5.81 -11.18 8.01
N THR A 328 -5.15 -11.06 9.15
CA THR A 328 -3.76 -10.59 9.22
C THR A 328 -2.82 -11.72 9.61
N LEU A 329 -1.87 -12.02 8.73
CA LEU A 329 -0.71 -12.87 9.02
C LEU A 329 0.32 -12.06 9.81
N VAL A 330 0.80 -12.62 10.91
CA VAL A 330 1.63 -11.93 11.91
C VAL A 330 2.90 -12.75 12.15
N SER A 331 4.07 -12.11 12.05
CA SER A 331 5.36 -12.69 12.46
C SER A 331 5.68 -12.37 13.93
N PRO A 332 6.62 -13.08 14.57
CA PRO A 332 6.95 -12.88 15.99
C PRO A 332 7.43 -11.48 16.37
N ALA A 333 7.96 -10.72 15.41
CA ALA A 333 8.48 -9.37 15.64
C ALA A 333 7.39 -8.29 15.67
N VAL A 334 6.15 -8.60 15.26
CA VAL A 334 5.06 -7.62 15.19
C VAL A 334 4.50 -7.35 16.59
N ALA A 335 4.73 -6.15 17.10
CA ALA A 335 4.15 -5.70 18.38
C ALA A 335 2.64 -5.40 18.26
N GLY A 336 1.92 -5.51 19.38
CA GLY A 336 0.50 -5.15 19.46
C GLY A 336 -0.48 -6.20 18.91
N ALA A 337 0.02 -7.32 18.37
CA ALA A 337 -0.80 -8.46 18.00
C ALA A 337 -1.45 -9.12 19.24
N PHE A 338 -2.65 -9.66 19.05
CA PHE A 338 -3.38 -10.40 20.09
C PHE A 338 -3.32 -11.92 19.90
N VAL A 339 -2.36 -12.37 19.10
CA VAL A 339 -1.98 -13.77 18.88
C VAL A 339 -0.51 -13.97 19.21
N ASP A 340 -0.16 -15.18 19.62
CA ASP A 340 1.21 -15.57 19.96
C ASP A 340 1.41 -17.07 19.72
N ALA A 341 2.58 -17.62 20.08
CA ALA A 341 2.90 -19.03 19.91
C ALA A 341 1.98 -19.99 20.70
N THR A 342 1.34 -19.52 21.78
CA THR A 342 0.41 -20.31 22.60
C THR A 342 -1.03 -20.23 22.09
N CYS A 343 -1.38 -19.11 21.47
CA CYS A 343 -2.68 -18.85 20.87
C CYS A 343 -2.48 -18.30 19.45
N PRO A 344 -2.17 -19.16 18.46
CA PRO A 344 -1.78 -18.69 17.14
C PRO A 344 -2.94 -18.15 16.32
N TYR A 345 -4.18 -18.50 16.66
CA TYR A 345 -5.37 -18.08 15.93
C TYR A 345 -6.34 -17.40 16.89
N ALA A 346 -6.68 -16.14 16.61
CA ALA A 346 -7.65 -15.43 17.41
C ALA A 346 -8.40 -14.39 16.58
N VAL A 347 -9.63 -14.12 17.01
CA VAL A 347 -10.56 -13.21 16.35
C VAL A 347 -11.01 -12.15 17.34
N ARG A 348 -11.03 -10.88 16.91
CA ARG A 348 -11.61 -9.76 17.65
C ARG A 348 -12.57 -9.01 16.73
N GLY A 349 -13.87 -9.13 16.98
CA GLY A 349 -14.90 -8.68 16.03
C GLY A 349 -14.73 -9.39 14.67
N PRO A 350 -14.68 -8.68 13.53
CA PRO A 350 -14.46 -9.28 12.21
C PRO A 350 -12.98 -9.50 11.86
N TRP A 351 -12.06 -9.19 12.77
CA TRP A 351 -10.62 -9.23 12.52
C TRP A 351 -9.97 -10.51 13.08
N LEU A 352 -9.55 -11.40 12.19
CA LEU A 352 -8.75 -12.59 12.47
C LEU A 352 -7.26 -12.25 12.40
N GLN A 353 -6.49 -12.65 13.41
CA GLN A 353 -5.03 -12.69 13.35
C GLN A 353 -4.53 -14.14 13.34
N VAL A 354 -3.49 -14.38 12.55
CA VAL A 354 -2.84 -15.69 12.36
C VAL A 354 -1.35 -15.51 12.64
N PHE A 355 -0.89 -16.05 13.75
CA PHE A 355 0.52 -16.06 14.14
C PHE A 355 1.27 -17.15 13.40
N ILE A 356 2.35 -16.77 12.71
CA ILE A 356 3.24 -17.68 12.01
C ILE A 356 4.62 -17.63 12.70
N PRO A 357 5.00 -18.67 13.47
CA PRO A 357 6.30 -18.70 14.13
C PRO A 357 7.46 -18.94 13.15
N ASP A 358 8.66 -18.51 13.54
CA ASP A 358 9.87 -18.59 12.71
C ASP A 358 10.27 -20.02 12.32
N ASP A 359 9.91 -21.02 13.15
CA ASP A 359 10.15 -22.43 12.87
C ASP A 359 9.18 -23.03 11.83
N PHE A 360 8.04 -22.36 11.59
CA PHE A 360 7.02 -22.79 10.64
C PHE A 360 7.10 -22.04 9.32
N LEU A 361 7.54 -20.78 9.33
CA LEU A 361 7.61 -19.93 8.15
C LEU A 361 8.36 -20.57 6.95
N PRO A 362 9.54 -21.22 7.11
CA PRO A 362 10.24 -21.84 5.99
C PRO A 362 9.41 -22.93 5.29
N THR A 363 8.68 -23.74 6.06
CA THR A 363 7.80 -24.79 5.52
C THR A 363 6.64 -24.17 4.74
N LEU A 364 6.03 -23.09 5.25
CA LEU A 364 4.99 -22.37 4.50
C LEU A 364 5.51 -21.78 3.20
N VAL A 365 6.72 -21.22 3.20
CA VAL A 365 7.35 -20.66 2.00
C VAL A 365 7.60 -21.73 0.95
N GLU A 366 8.08 -22.91 1.35
CA GLU A 366 8.33 -24.04 0.45
C GLU A 366 7.02 -24.62 -0.10
N ASP A 367 6.07 -24.95 0.78
CA ASP A 367 4.82 -25.61 0.40
C ASP A 367 3.93 -24.74 -0.50
N LEU A 368 4.01 -23.42 -0.38
CA LEU A 368 3.20 -22.46 -1.14
C LEU A 368 3.94 -21.82 -2.32
N ALA A 369 5.17 -22.23 -2.60
CA ALA A 369 6.01 -21.61 -3.63
C ALA A 369 5.33 -21.63 -5.02
N ASP A 370 4.66 -22.72 -5.37
CA ASP A 370 3.98 -22.90 -6.66
C ASP A 370 2.83 -21.90 -6.88
N LEU A 371 2.33 -21.24 -5.83
CA LEU A 371 1.31 -20.20 -5.98
C LEU A 371 1.85 -18.92 -6.63
N ALA A 372 3.18 -18.76 -6.73
CA ALA A 372 3.77 -17.60 -7.39
C ALA A 372 3.50 -17.58 -8.91
N ASP A 373 3.20 -18.72 -9.51
CA ASP A 373 2.78 -18.84 -10.90
C ASP A 373 1.31 -19.29 -10.99
N PRO A 374 0.34 -18.36 -11.00
CA PRO A 374 -1.08 -18.69 -10.94
C PRO A 374 -1.58 -19.49 -12.15
N ASP A 375 -0.89 -19.43 -13.31
CA ASP A 375 -1.29 -20.15 -14.53
C ASP A 375 -1.01 -21.66 -14.43
N GLU A 376 -0.11 -22.08 -13.53
CA GLU A 376 0.26 -23.48 -13.31
C GLU A 376 -0.52 -24.15 -12.16
N VAL A 377 -1.34 -23.40 -11.41
CA VAL A 377 -2.06 -23.90 -10.23
C VAL A 377 -3.34 -24.67 -10.61
N SER A 378 -3.41 -25.96 -10.26
CA SER A 378 -4.62 -26.79 -10.46
C SER A 378 -5.64 -26.64 -9.33
N LEU A 379 -6.80 -26.04 -9.60
CA LEU A 379 -7.81 -25.68 -8.60
C LEU A 379 -8.96 -26.72 -8.44
N PRO A 380 -9.54 -26.85 -7.23
CA PRO A 380 -9.09 -26.24 -5.98
C PRO A 380 -7.83 -26.94 -5.45
N THR A 381 -6.91 -26.18 -4.87
CA THR A 381 -5.70 -26.71 -4.22
C THR A 381 -5.81 -26.54 -2.72
N THR A 382 -5.55 -27.58 -1.94
CA THR A 382 -5.62 -27.52 -0.47
C THR A 382 -4.31 -27.93 0.18
N PHE A 383 -3.74 -27.02 0.96
CA PHE A 383 -2.56 -27.21 1.79
C PHE A 383 -2.98 -27.46 3.24
N ARG A 384 -2.40 -28.47 3.88
CA ARG A 384 -2.78 -28.88 5.25
C ARG A 384 -1.54 -29.04 6.12
N TRP A 385 -1.56 -28.42 7.28
CA TRP A 385 -0.56 -28.59 8.34
C TRP A 385 -1.24 -29.10 9.61
N PRO A 386 -1.49 -30.42 9.74
CA PRO A 386 -2.24 -30.99 10.86
C PRO A 386 -1.62 -30.67 12.23
N ASN A 387 -0.28 -30.68 12.32
CA ASN A 387 0.45 -30.35 13.55
C ASN A 387 0.26 -28.89 13.98
N ARG A 388 -0.15 -28.01 13.06
CA ARG A 388 -0.49 -26.62 13.32
C ARG A 388 -1.99 -26.37 13.34
N LYS A 389 -2.84 -27.36 13.02
CA LYS A 389 -4.29 -27.21 12.85
C LYS A 389 -4.67 -26.09 11.87
N LEU A 390 -3.86 -25.91 10.82
CA LEU A 390 -4.05 -24.91 9.76
C LEU A 390 -4.33 -25.61 8.43
N THR A 391 -5.33 -25.12 7.72
CA THR A 391 -5.63 -25.48 6.33
C THR A 391 -5.79 -24.22 5.50
N ILE A 392 -5.19 -24.19 4.31
CA ILE A 392 -5.40 -23.13 3.32
C ILE A 392 -5.91 -23.79 2.04
N THR A 393 -7.01 -23.30 1.49
CA THR A 393 -7.56 -23.75 0.20
C THR A 393 -7.61 -22.59 -0.77
N ILE A 394 -7.01 -22.79 -1.93
CA ILE A 394 -7.08 -21.86 -3.05
C ILE A 394 -8.19 -22.33 -3.98
N VAL A 395 -9.10 -21.42 -4.33
CA VAL A 395 -10.26 -21.68 -5.20
C VAL A 395 -10.24 -20.77 -6.42
N ALA A 396 -10.99 -21.15 -7.45
CA ALA A 396 -11.19 -20.31 -8.63
C ALA A 396 -11.94 -19.03 -8.25
N GLU A 397 -11.81 -18.01 -9.10
CA GLU A 397 -12.68 -16.85 -9.00
C GLU A 397 -14.12 -17.28 -9.29
N GLU A 398 -15.03 -17.04 -8.34
CA GLU A 398 -16.45 -17.15 -8.63
C GLU A 398 -16.83 -16.00 -9.59
N THR A 399 -17.22 -16.36 -10.81
CA THR A 399 -17.71 -15.44 -11.86
C THR A 399 -18.98 -14.71 -11.48
#